data_AF-A0A2S6II39-F1
#
_entry.id   AF-A0A2S6II39-F1
#
_cell.length_a   1.000
_cell.length_b   1.000
_cell.length_c   1.000
_cell.angle_alpha   90.00
_cell.angle_beta   90.00
_cell.angle_gamma   90.00
#
_symmetry.space_group_name_H-M   'P 1'
#
loop_
_entity.id
_entity.type
_entity.pdbx_description
1 polymer ?
#
loop_
_entity_poly.entity_id
_entity_poly.type
_entity_poly.pdbx_seq_one_letter_code
_entity_poly.pdbx_strand_id
1 'polypeptide(L)'
;MIDHSVALADYDRLAAIAVYDLDHPELRRRMDELSVRSARALGQPIGMVSVVLDSAMMVLGASGAPGLLESGGGIPVEWSFCATAVVERAPYVVPDAANDPVQHDNPLLLLAGGDACYAGVPVTTPQGHVVGAHCVIGLAPTEFTEADLAVLRAGAAEASALLEEYRRG
;
A
#
# COMPACT_ATOMS: atom_id res chain seq x y z
N MET A 1 7.11 -13.37 11.16
CA MET A 1 5.81 -12.77 10.79
C MET A 1 5.36 -11.87 11.93
N ILE A 2 5.16 -10.58 11.67
CA ILE A 2 4.73 -9.61 12.69
C ILE A 2 3.20 -9.75 12.85
N ASP A 3 2.74 -9.96 14.08
CA ASP A 3 1.31 -9.93 14.37
C ASP A 3 0.81 -8.48 14.41
N HIS A 4 0.23 -8.04 13.30
CA HIS A 4 -0.36 -6.71 13.15
C HIS A 4 -1.84 -6.65 13.59
N SER A 5 -2.46 -7.78 13.94
CA SER A 5 -3.92 -7.91 14.06
C SER A 5 -4.53 -7.00 15.13
N VAL A 6 -3.87 -6.86 16.29
CA VAL A 6 -4.37 -6.02 17.40
C VAL A 6 -4.32 -4.53 17.06
N ALA A 7 -3.23 -4.08 16.42
CA ALA A 7 -3.08 -2.67 16.03
C ALA A 7 -4.03 -2.28 14.89
N LEU A 8 -4.33 -3.23 13.99
CA LEU A 8 -5.20 -2.99 12.85
C LEU A 8 -6.70 -3.11 13.18
N ALA A 9 -7.05 -3.78 14.28
CA ALA A 9 -8.43 -3.92 14.77
C ALA A 9 -8.98 -2.65 15.46
N ASP A 10 -8.26 -1.53 15.44
CA ASP A 10 -8.72 -0.24 15.95
C ASP A 10 -10.07 0.16 15.32
N TYR A 11 -11.10 0.27 16.16
CA TYR A 11 -12.46 0.55 15.73
C TYR A 11 -12.61 1.91 15.05
N ASP A 12 -11.97 2.96 15.58
CA ASP A 12 -12.09 4.31 15.05
C ASP A 12 -11.45 4.39 13.65
N ARG A 13 -10.33 3.69 13.46
CA ARG A 13 -9.66 3.55 12.16
C ARG A 13 -10.54 2.81 11.14
N LEU A 14 -11.15 1.70 11.52
CA LEU A 14 -12.04 0.94 10.64
C LEU A 14 -13.32 1.73 10.32
N ALA A 15 -13.87 2.45 11.29
CA ALA A 15 -14.99 3.35 11.09
C ALA A 15 -14.64 4.50 10.13
N ALA A 16 -13.42 5.05 10.23
CA ALA A 16 -12.90 6.05 9.31
C ALA A 16 -12.73 5.51 7.88
N ILE A 17 -12.47 4.21 7.69
CA ILE A 17 -12.43 3.59 6.37
C ILE A 17 -13.84 3.41 5.80
N ALA A 18 -14.78 2.95 6.63
CA ALA A 18 -16.12 2.55 6.22
C ALA A 18 -16.96 3.67 5.59
N VAL A 19 -16.59 4.94 5.82
CA VAL A 19 -17.27 6.11 5.25
C VAL A 19 -16.87 6.39 3.81
N TYR A 20 -15.86 5.74 3.23
CA TYR A 20 -15.46 5.99 1.84
C TYR A 20 -16.13 5.01 0.87
N ASP A 21 -16.48 5.50 -0.32
CA ASP A 21 -16.95 4.64 -1.42
C ASP A 21 -15.77 4.06 -2.20
N LEU A 22 -15.10 3.07 -1.59
CA LEU A 22 -13.88 2.46 -2.15
C LEU A 22 -14.10 1.79 -3.51
N ASP A 23 -15.33 1.44 -3.85
CA ASP A 23 -15.69 0.80 -5.13
C ASP A 23 -16.13 1.80 -6.20
N HIS A 24 -16.13 3.10 -5.90
CA HIS A 24 -16.51 4.12 -6.88
C HIS A 24 -15.60 4.06 -8.13
N PRO A 25 -16.15 3.87 -9.34
CA PRO A 25 -15.32 3.61 -10.53
C PRO A 25 -14.31 4.73 -10.84
N GLU A 26 -14.70 5.98 -10.61
CA GLU A 26 -13.80 7.12 -10.84
C GLU A 26 -12.68 7.21 -9.78
N LEU A 27 -12.96 6.81 -8.54
CA LEU A 27 -11.93 6.74 -7.50
C LEU A 27 -10.89 5.69 -7.88
N ARG A 28 -11.35 4.48 -8.23
CA ARG A 28 -10.51 3.37 -8.71
C ARG A 28 -9.61 3.82 -9.87
N ARG A 29 -10.21 4.46 -10.88
CA ARG A 29 -9.49 4.98 -12.06
C ARG A 29 -8.40 5.99 -11.69
N ARG A 30 -8.69 6.95 -10.81
CA ARG A 30 -7.70 7.96 -10.37
C ARG A 30 -6.59 7.36 -9.49
N MET A 31 -6.91 6.33 -8.71
CA MET A 31 -5.93 5.59 -7.91
C MET A 31 -4.99 4.75 -8.79
N ASP A 32 -5.49 4.17 -9.88
CA ASP A 32 -4.66 3.52 -10.91
C ASP A 32 -3.72 4.52 -11.59
N GLU A 33 -4.23 5.69 -11.98
CA GLU A 33 -3.40 6.76 -12.58
C GLU A 33 -2.29 7.22 -11.65
N LEU A 34 -2.61 7.43 -10.37
CA LEU A 34 -1.63 7.76 -9.34
C LEU A 34 -0.57 6.66 -9.22
N SER A 35 -0.99 5.40 -9.17
CA SER A 35 -0.10 4.24 -9.10
C SER A 35 0.86 4.17 -10.29
N VAL A 36 0.35 4.38 -11.51
CA VAL A 36 1.15 4.45 -12.74
C VAL A 36 2.19 5.58 -12.68
N ARG A 37 1.80 6.77 -12.21
CA ARG A 37 2.72 7.92 -12.12
C ARG A 37 3.86 7.64 -11.17
N SER A 38 3.57 7.11 -9.98
CA SER A 38 4.61 6.84 -8.96
C SER A 38 5.54 5.71 -9.40
N ALA A 39 5.00 4.62 -9.96
CA ALA A 39 5.81 3.54 -10.52
C ALA A 39 6.79 4.06 -11.59
N ARG A 40 6.30 4.86 -12.53
CA ARG A 40 7.13 5.47 -13.58
C ARG A 40 8.17 6.44 -13.03
N ALA A 41 7.79 7.30 -12.10
CA ALA A 41 8.68 8.29 -11.51
C ALA A 41 9.87 7.64 -10.78
N LEU A 42 9.63 6.50 -10.14
CA LEU A 42 10.63 5.77 -9.35
C LEU A 42 11.29 4.62 -10.13
N GLY A 43 10.98 4.48 -11.43
CA GLY A 43 11.54 3.41 -12.27
C GLY A 43 11.15 2.00 -11.82
N GLN A 44 10.06 1.84 -11.08
CA GLN A 44 9.59 0.55 -10.57
C GLN A 44 8.49 -0.03 -11.46
N PRO A 45 8.42 -1.36 -11.62
CA PRO A 45 7.41 -2.02 -12.44
C PRO A 45 6.01 -1.93 -11.83
N ILE A 46 5.91 -1.83 -10.50
CA ILE A 46 4.65 -1.87 -9.78
C ILE A 46 4.52 -0.64 -8.90
N GLY A 47 3.35 -0.01 -8.95
CA GLY A 47 2.89 1.03 -8.04
C GLY A 47 1.50 0.67 -7.55
N MET A 48 1.17 1.06 -6.31
CA MET A 48 -0.09 0.66 -5.69
C MET A 48 -0.54 1.68 -4.64
N VAL A 49 -1.86 1.83 -4.52
CA VAL A 49 -2.52 2.43 -3.35
C VAL A 49 -3.40 1.34 -2.75
N SER A 50 -3.27 1.13 -1.44
CA SER A 50 -4.04 0.12 -0.71
C SER A 50 -4.80 0.72 0.46
N VAL A 51 -5.88 0.07 0.87
CA VAL A 51 -6.54 0.24 2.17
C VAL A 51 -6.27 -1.01 3.00
N VAL A 52 -5.91 -0.85 4.27
CA VAL A 52 -5.61 -1.97 5.17
C VAL A 52 -6.73 -2.08 6.20
N LEU A 53 -7.44 -3.20 6.20
CA LEU A 53 -8.46 -3.54 7.19
C LEU A 53 -7.80 -4.25 8.39
N ASP A 54 -8.59 -4.93 9.22
CA ASP A 54 -8.11 -5.70 10.37
C ASP A 54 -7.41 -7.00 9.98
N SER A 55 -7.88 -7.63 8.91
CA SER A 55 -7.50 -8.98 8.48
C SER A 55 -7.10 -9.08 7.00
N ALA A 56 -7.36 -8.02 6.23
CA ALA A 56 -7.04 -7.97 4.80
C ALA A 56 -6.46 -6.63 4.37
N MET A 57 -5.58 -6.65 3.38
CA MET A 57 -5.21 -5.48 2.60
C MET A 57 -5.99 -5.51 1.28
N MET A 58 -6.72 -4.45 0.99
CA MET A 58 -7.43 -4.25 -0.28
C MET A 58 -6.61 -3.33 -1.19
N VAL A 59 -6.51 -3.69 -2.46
CA VAL A 59 -5.94 -2.84 -3.51
C VAL A 59 -7.00 -1.84 -3.91
N LEU A 60 -6.68 -0.55 -3.87
CA LEU A 60 -7.58 0.53 -4.30
C LEU A 60 -7.23 1.03 -5.70
N GLY A 61 -5.94 1.02 -6.06
CA GLY A 61 -5.47 1.17 -7.42
C GLY A 61 -4.07 0.57 -7.57
N ALA A 62 -3.73 0.14 -8.78
CA ALA A 62 -2.44 -0.50 -9.05
C ALA A 62 -1.99 -0.33 -10.50
N SER A 63 -0.67 -0.43 -10.71
CA SER A 63 -0.05 -0.55 -12.02
C SER A 63 0.89 -1.76 -12.04
N GLY A 64 0.90 -2.53 -13.13
CA GLY A 64 1.86 -3.63 -13.31
C GLY A 64 1.64 -4.87 -12.42
N ALA A 65 0.50 -4.98 -11.74
CA ALA A 65 0.18 -6.06 -10.79
C ALA A 65 -1.08 -6.88 -11.18
N PRO A 66 -1.13 -7.51 -12.38
CA PRO A 66 -2.34 -8.20 -12.85
C PRO A 66 -2.79 -9.34 -11.91
N GLY A 67 -1.87 -10.16 -11.38
CA GLY A 67 -2.22 -11.29 -10.51
C GLY A 67 -2.82 -10.88 -9.14
N LEU A 68 -2.45 -9.70 -8.63
CA LEU A 68 -3.01 -9.18 -7.37
C LEU A 68 -4.44 -8.67 -7.57
N LEU A 69 -4.72 -8.08 -8.73
CA LEU A 69 -6.06 -7.64 -9.12
C LEU A 69 -6.98 -8.84 -9.44
N GLU A 70 -6.45 -9.90 -10.02
CA GLU A 70 -7.17 -11.15 -10.32
C GLU A 70 -7.59 -11.93 -9.05
N SER A 71 -6.90 -11.71 -7.92
CA SER A 71 -7.17 -12.37 -6.63
C SER A 71 -8.38 -11.81 -5.87
N GLY A 72 -9.30 -11.12 -6.56
CA GLY A 72 -10.46 -10.48 -5.93
C GLY A 72 -10.15 -9.14 -5.27
N GLY A 73 -9.00 -8.54 -5.58
CA GLY A 73 -8.65 -7.18 -5.15
C GLY A 73 -8.09 -7.05 -3.72
N GLY A 74 -7.64 -8.14 -3.09
CA GLY A 74 -6.99 -8.08 -1.78
C GLY A 74 -6.16 -9.32 -1.42
N ILE A 75 -5.45 -9.25 -0.30
CA ILE A 75 -4.62 -10.32 0.27
C ILE A 75 -4.77 -10.39 1.80
N PRO A 76 -4.42 -11.53 2.45
CA PRO A 76 -4.29 -11.60 3.89
C PRO A 76 -3.34 -10.52 4.42
N VAL A 77 -3.72 -9.87 5.52
CA VAL A 77 -2.95 -8.74 6.05
C VAL A 77 -1.57 -9.15 6.55
N GLU A 78 -1.41 -10.39 7.03
CA GLU A 78 -0.12 -10.93 7.44
C GLU A 78 0.91 -11.04 6.30
N TRP A 79 0.46 -10.98 5.04
CA TRP A 79 1.33 -11.01 3.86
C TRP A 79 1.67 -9.59 3.38
N SER A 80 0.98 -8.57 3.89
CA SER A 80 1.04 -7.20 3.37
C SER A 80 2.22 -6.40 3.94
N PHE A 81 3.14 -5.98 3.09
CA PHE A 81 4.14 -4.95 3.42
C PHE A 81 3.48 -3.61 3.80
N CYS A 82 2.34 -3.28 3.18
CA CYS A 82 1.59 -2.06 3.46
C CYS A 82 1.06 -2.03 4.90
N ALA A 83 0.71 -3.19 5.47
CA ALA A 83 0.26 -3.29 6.85
C ALA A 83 1.33 -2.82 7.84
N THR A 84 2.61 -3.11 7.58
CA THR A 84 3.72 -2.62 8.41
C THR A 84 3.80 -1.09 8.37
N ALA A 85 3.69 -0.45 7.20
CA ALA A 85 3.67 1.02 7.12
C ALA A 85 2.47 1.64 7.87
N VAL A 86 1.32 0.96 7.87
CA VAL A 86 0.11 1.39 8.58
C VAL A 86 0.29 1.29 10.10
N VAL A 87 0.80 0.15 10.59
CA VAL A 87 1.00 -0.09 12.03
C VAL A 87 2.08 0.81 12.61
N GLU A 88 3.21 0.95 11.92
CA GLU A 88 4.31 1.82 12.36
C GLU A 88 3.99 3.31 12.16
N ARG A 89 2.94 3.62 11.38
CA ARG A 89 2.54 4.99 11.00
C ARG A 89 3.71 5.77 10.39
N ALA A 90 4.59 5.08 9.67
CA ALA A 90 5.85 5.59 9.14
C ALA A 90 6.18 4.91 7.80
N PRO A 91 7.07 5.50 6.97
CA PRO A 91 7.59 4.83 5.80
C PRO A 91 8.19 3.47 6.14
N TYR A 92 7.92 2.47 5.30
CA TYR A 92 8.49 1.15 5.39
C TYR A 92 9.21 0.81 4.08
N VAL A 93 10.49 0.44 4.18
CA VAL A 93 11.36 0.20 3.04
C VAL A 93 12.06 -1.14 3.22
N VAL A 94 12.02 -1.96 2.18
CA VAL A 94 12.67 -3.26 2.09
C VAL A 94 13.47 -3.27 0.79
N PRO A 95 14.76 -2.88 0.82
CA PRO A 95 15.58 -2.78 -0.39
C PRO A 95 15.83 -4.12 -1.07
N ASP A 96 15.90 -5.19 -0.29
CA ASP A 96 16.12 -6.56 -0.74
C ASP A 96 15.33 -7.51 0.16
N ALA A 97 14.18 -7.98 -0.34
CA ALA A 97 13.28 -8.77 0.46
C ALA A 97 13.76 -10.22 0.66
N ALA A 98 14.60 -10.76 -0.24
CA ALA A 98 15.17 -12.10 -0.10
C ALA A 98 16.14 -12.19 1.09
N ASN A 99 16.84 -11.08 1.38
CA ASN A 99 17.79 -10.98 2.49
C ASN A 99 17.23 -10.24 3.71
N ASP A 100 15.96 -9.83 3.68
CA ASP A 100 15.34 -9.11 4.79
C ASP A 100 14.99 -10.08 5.94
N PRO A 101 15.44 -9.79 7.19
CA PRO A 101 15.26 -10.70 8.31
C PRO A 101 13.78 -10.91 8.70
N VAL A 102 12.88 -10.01 8.32
CA VAL A 102 11.45 -10.08 8.61
C VAL A 102 10.67 -10.63 7.43
N GLN A 103 11.06 -10.26 6.21
CA GLN A 103 10.28 -10.46 5.01
C GLN A 103 10.73 -11.64 4.14
N HIS A 104 11.92 -12.21 4.33
CA HIS A 104 12.42 -13.32 3.50
C HIS A 104 11.46 -14.52 3.39
N ASP A 105 10.67 -14.80 4.43
CA ASP A 105 9.66 -15.86 4.47
C ASP A 105 8.25 -15.40 4.04
N ASN A 106 8.09 -14.16 3.55
CA ASN A 106 6.78 -13.61 3.16
C ASN A 106 6.26 -14.32 1.90
N PRO A 107 5.05 -14.92 1.93
CA PRO A 107 4.46 -15.60 0.78
C PRO A 107 4.36 -14.78 -0.49
N LEU A 108 4.21 -13.45 -0.40
CA LEU A 108 4.21 -12.59 -1.60
C LEU A 108 5.53 -12.59 -2.35
N LEU A 109 6.66 -12.76 -1.65
CA LEU A 109 7.97 -12.83 -2.31
C LEU A 109 8.12 -14.09 -3.14
N LEU A 110 7.61 -15.21 -2.62
CA LEU A 110 7.60 -16.48 -3.34
C LEU A 110 6.77 -16.38 -4.62
N LEU A 111 5.67 -15.61 -4.59
CA LEU A 111 4.83 -15.35 -5.77
C LEU A 111 5.47 -14.36 -6.75
N ALA A 112 6.29 -13.44 -6.27
CA ALA A 112 6.96 -12.40 -7.08
C ALA A 112 8.30 -12.85 -7.69
N GLY A 113 8.77 -14.08 -7.43
CA GLY A 113 10.02 -14.61 -7.98
C GLY A 113 11.26 -14.40 -7.10
N GLY A 114 11.09 -14.03 -5.82
CA GLY A 114 12.16 -14.01 -4.81
C GLY A 114 12.92 -12.69 -4.69
N ASP A 115 13.27 -12.03 -5.80
CA ASP A 115 14.17 -10.87 -5.81
C ASP A 115 13.46 -9.51 -5.68
N ALA A 116 12.41 -9.41 -4.86
CA ALA A 116 11.61 -8.19 -4.79
C ALA A 116 12.20 -7.11 -3.87
N CYS A 117 11.84 -5.86 -4.14
CA CYS A 117 12.04 -4.74 -3.21
C CYS A 117 10.71 -3.99 -3.00
N TYR A 118 10.61 -3.25 -1.91
CA TYR A 118 9.40 -2.51 -1.54
C TYR A 118 9.76 -1.16 -0.93
N ALA A 119 9.01 -0.12 -1.29
CA ALA A 119 8.96 1.12 -0.53
C ALA A 119 7.52 1.61 -0.45
N GLY A 120 7.07 1.92 0.76
CA GLY A 120 5.71 2.39 1.00
C GLY A 120 5.65 3.44 2.09
N VAL A 121 4.66 4.33 1.98
CA VAL A 121 4.39 5.39 2.96
C VAL A 121 2.92 5.38 3.35
N PRO A 122 2.58 5.77 4.59
CA PRO A 122 1.21 5.72 5.07
C PRO A 122 0.30 6.73 4.35
N VAL A 123 -0.92 6.30 4.03
CA VAL A 123 -2.03 7.18 3.62
C VAL A 123 -2.81 7.52 4.88
N THR A 124 -2.81 8.80 5.25
CA THR A 124 -3.41 9.31 6.49
C THR A 124 -4.56 10.23 6.18
N THR A 125 -5.74 9.97 6.75
CA THR A 125 -6.92 10.82 6.58
C THR A 125 -6.72 12.19 7.25
N PRO A 126 -7.52 13.22 6.91
CA PRO A 126 -7.44 14.52 7.58
C PRO A 126 -7.69 14.45 9.09
N GLN A 127 -8.40 13.43 9.57
CA GLN A 127 -8.65 13.20 11.00
C GLN A 127 -7.48 12.46 11.69
N GLY A 128 -6.42 12.10 10.97
CA GLY A 128 -5.21 11.50 11.52
C GLY A 128 -5.21 9.97 11.56
N HIS A 129 -6.21 9.30 10.95
CA HIS A 129 -6.24 7.85 10.86
C HIS A 129 -5.36 7.36 9.70
N VAL A 130 -4.48 6.40 9.96
CA VAL A 130 -3.69 5.75 8.91
C VAL A 130 -4.51 4.59 8.36
N VAL A 131 -5.00 4.74 7.14
CA VAL A 131 -6.01 3.83 6.56
C VAL A 131 -5.41 2.86 5.55
N GLY A 132 -4.18 3.11 5.11
CA GLY A 132 -3.55 2.36 4.04
C GLY A 132 -2.14 2.85 3.74
N ALA A 133 -1.63 2.48 2.56
CA ALA A 133 -0.32 2.89 2.12
C ALA A 133 -0.31 3.19 0.61
N HIS A 134 0.60 4.06 0.21
CA HIS A 134 1.00 4.22 -1.18
C HIS A 134 2.42 3.70 -1.34
N CYS A 135 2.63 2.78 -2.26
CA CYS A 135 3.89 2.06 -2.38
C CYS A 135 4.27 1.72 -3.82
N VAL A 136 5.54 1.36 -4.00
CA VAL A 136 6.08 0.72 -5.20
C VAL A 136 6.74 -0.61 -4.86
N ILE A 137 6.73 -1.53 -5.81
CA ILE A 137 7.36 -2.84 -5.71
C ILE A 137 8.27 -3.04 -6.93
N GLY A 138 9.52 -3.43 -6.67
CA GLY A 138 10.49 -3.82 -7.68
C GLY A 138 10.68 -5.32 -7.76
N LEU A 139 11.26 -5.75 -8.89
CA LEU A 139 11.61 -7.16 -9.17
C LEU A 139 13.13 -7.40 -9.12
N ALA A 140 13.85 -6.46 -8.51
CA ALA A 140 15.27 -6.56 -8.19
C ALA A 140 15.56 -5.70 -6.95
N PRO A 141 16.60 -6.05 -6.16
CA PRO A 141 17.04 -5.21 -5.06
C PRO A 141 17.27 -3.75 -5.48
N THR A 142 16.71 -2.81 -4.73
CA THR A 142 16.77 -1.37 -5.03
C THR A 142 16.83 -0.57 -3.75
N GLU A 143 17.79 0.35 -3.67
CA GLU A 143 17.85 1.35 -2.60
C GLU A 143 16.88 2.49 -2.90
N PHE A 144 16.14 2.94 -1.88
CA PHE A 144 15.21 4.07 -1.98
C PHE A 144 15.73 5.24 -1.16
N THR A 145 15.80 6.40 -1.78
CA THR A 145 16.28 7.64 -1.17
C THR A 145 15.12 8.42 -0.51
N GLU A 146 15.44 9.42 0.31
CA GLU A 146 14.41 10.34 0.83
C GLU A 146 13.69 11.13 -0.27
N ALA A 147 14.33 11.36 -1.42
CA ALA A 147 13.67 11.97 -2.57
C ALA A 147 12.60 11.04 -3.16
N ASP A 148 12.89 9.74 -3.22
CA ASP A 148 11.92 8.72 -3.67
C ASP A 148 10.75 8.62 -2.69
N LEU A 149 11.04 8.61 -1.38
CA LEU A 149 10.00 8.65 -0.35
C LEU A 149 9.19 9.96 -0.41
N ALA A 150 9.77 11.09 -0.79
CA ALA A 150 9.04 12.33 -0.98
C ALA A 150 8.02 12.24 -2.14
N VAL A 151 8.36 11.56 -3.23
CA VAL A 151 7.42 11.28 -4.33
C VAL A 151 6.25 10.43 -3.82
N LEU A 152 6.53 9.37 -3.07
CA LEU A 152 5.48 8.54 -2.47
C LEU A 152 4.61 9.32 -1.48
N ARG A 153 5.20 10.19 -0.64
CA ARG A 153 4.44 11.02 0.31
C ARG A 153 3.51 11.99 -0.40
N ALA A 154 3.95 12.59 -1.50
CA ALA A 154 3.09 13.43 -2.34
C ALA A 154 1.92 12.63 -2.92
N GLY A 155 2.18 11.42 -3.42
CA GLY A 155 1.15 10.52 -3.90
C GLY A 155 0.18 10.06 -2.80
N ALA A 156 0.68 9.78 -1.60
CA ALA A 156 -0.16 9.40 -0.45
C ALA A 156 -1.08 10.55 0.01
N ALA A 157 -0.58 11.79 -0.03
CA ALA A 157 -1.41 12.98 0.24
C ALA A 157 -2.51 13.15 -0.82
N GLU A 158 -2.19 12.92 -2.09
CA GLU A 158 -3.19 12.92 -3.17
C GLU A 158 -4.22 11.80 -2.98
N ALA A 159 -3.79 10.57 -2.65
CA ALA A 159 -4.68 9.46 -2.35
C ALA A 159 -5.63 9.79 -1.18
N SER A 160 -5.13 10.45 -0.12
CA SER A 160 -6.01 10.90 0.96
C SER A 160 -7.02 11.94 0.49
N ALA A 161 -6.62 12.90 -0.35
CA ALA A 161 -7.55 13.90 -0.87
C ALA A 161 -8.63 13.25 -1.74
N LEU A 162 -8.25 12.29 -2.58
CA LEU A 162 -9.18 11.49 -3.38
C LEU A 162 -10.18 10.75 -2.50
N LEU A 163 -9.74 10.08 -1.42
CA LEU A 163 -10.66 9.40 -0.51
C LEU A 163 -11.72 10.36 0.05
N GLU A 164 -11.33 11.57 0.46
CA GLU A 164 -12.27 12.58 0.95
C GLU A 164 -13.29 13.03 -0.10
N GLU A 165 -12.89 13.15 -1.38
CA GLU A 165 -13.79 13.50 -2.47
C GLU A 165 -14.90 12.46 -2.68
N TYR A 166 -14.65 11.19 -2.37
CA TYR A 166 -15.59 10.07 -2.53
C TYR A 166 -16.08 9.51 -1.18
N ARG A 167 -16.15 10.37 -0.17
CA ARG A 167 -16.78 10.05 1.11
C ARG A 167 -18.30 9.90 0.95
N ARG A 168 -18.85 8.79 1.44
CA ARG A 168 -20.30 8.55 1.58
C ARG A 168 -20.84 9.52 2.64
N GLY A 169 -21.85 10.31 2.26
CA GLY A 169 -22.54 11.27 3.14
C GLY A 169 -23.38 10.60 4.22
#